data_AF-A0A0J6VKZ0-F1
#
_entry.id   AF-A0A0J6VKZ0-F1
#
_cell.length_a   1.000
_cell.length_b   1.000
_cell.length_c   1.000
_cell.angle_alpha   90.00
_cell.angle_beta   90.00
_cell.angle_gamma   90.00
#
_symmetry.space_group_name_H-M   'P 1'
#
loop_
_entity.id
_entity.type
_entity.pdbx_description
1 polymer ?
#
loop_
_entity_poly.entity_id
_entity_poly.type
_entity_poly.pdbx_seq_one_letter_code
_entity_poly.pdbx_strand_id
1 'polypeptide(L)'
;MPLATELALLVDSLDDAPAAEMEIIYTSLAFARWANCEFAETIAVIERSLALELEPPSVDRAVAFAIRGLSEICLGDHAIGISHLRTATDLARAMPPVIFSAILLYWGILAGMGLHVADDLVDEARRALGRAESFGDRFGVIAAQWTLGTLLMHTPGDHRGEAVELLRRAEAGIAAHRLQQFAVAIIRSQLALEEARTGRRDEAIDGLRGLVRLHVHDAPFVHFGCPAASLCELLLERRGPGDVQEVEEVLSLWWRRSPGTAAMDAWAHRILALQNRSDARADSRAELTGQG
;
A
#
# COMPACT_ATOMS: atom_id res chain seq x y z
N MET A 1 17.28 12.43 -16.84
CA MET A 1 17.50 12.55 -15.38
C MET A 1 16.15 12.32 -14.73
N PRO A 2 16.00 11.49 -13.69
CA PRO A 2 14.70 11.26 -13.07
C PRO A 2 14.23 12.54 -12.35
N LEU A 3 12.92 12.83 -12.41
CA LEU A 3 12.31 14.05 -11.86
C LEU A 3 12.62 14.28 -10.38
N ALA A 4 12.73 13.21 -9.59
CA ALA A 4 13.10 13.29 -8.17
C ALA A 4 14.53 13.82 -7.95
N THR A 5 15.47 13.52 -8.84
CA THR A 5 16.83 14.05 -8.79
C THR A 5 16.87 15.53 -9.16
N GLU A 6 16.15 15.93 -10.21
CA GLU A 6 16.03 17.35 -10.59
C GLU A 6 15.38 18.17 -9.47
N LEU A 7 14.34 17.63 -8.84
CA LEU A 7 13.69 18.26 -7.69
C LEU A 7 14.65 18.37 -6.50
N ALA A 8 15.42 17.33 -6.18
CA ALA A 8 16.40 17.39 -5.09
C ALA A 8 17.45 18.50 -5.31
N LEU A 9 17.97 18.63 -6.54
CA LEU A 9 18.92 19.70 -6.89
C LEU A 9 18.29 21.10 -6.78
N LEU A 10 17.01 21.24 -7.13
CA LEU A 10 16.28 22.49 -6.94
C LEU A 10 16.08 22.80 -5.46
N VAL A 11 15.75 21.81 -4.64
CA VAL A 11 15.57 22.01 -3.20
C VAL A 11 16.88 22.40 -2.53
N ASP A 12 18.00 21.83 -2.98
CA ASP A 12 19.34 22.18 -2.48
C ASP A 12 19.81 23.59 -2.87
N SER A 13 19.12 24.27 -3.80
CA SER A 13 19.42 25.66 -4.14
C SER A 13 18.58 26.71 -3.39
N LEU A 14 17.65 26.26 -2.52
CA LEU A 14 16.77 27.11 -1.72
C LEU A 14 17.36 27.45 -0.34
N ASP A 15 18.61 27.94 -0.31
CA ASP A 15 19.38 28.15 0.94
C ASP A 15 18.72 29.10 1.97
N ASP A 16 17.82 30.00 1.53
CA ASP A 16 17.18 31.02 2.39
C ASP A 16 15.68 30.75 2.66
N ALA A 17 15.14 29.58 2.31
CA ALA A 17 13.72 29.30 2.49
C ALA A 17 13.34 29.08 3.97
N PRO A 18 12.16 29.57 4.43
CA PRO A 18 11.69 29.33 5.79
C PRO A 18 11.58 27.84 6.14
N ALA A 19 11.93 27.46 7.38
CA ALA A 19 11.93 26.08 7.83
C ALA A 19 10.58 25.37 7.64
N ALA A 20 9.46 26.06 7.88
CA ALA A 20 8.12 25.49 7.69
C ALA A 20 7.82 25.17 6.20
N GLU A 21 8.32 25.99 5.27
CA GLU A 21 8.16 25.75 3.83
C GLU A 21 9.08 24.60 3.38
N MET A 22 10.32 24.56 3.90
CA MET A 22 11.25 23.47 3.65
C MET A 22 10.74 22.12 4.16
N GLU A 23 10.00 22.08 5.26
CA GLU A 23 9.42 20.84 5.78
C GLU A 23 8.38 20.24 4.82
N ILE A 24 7.51 21.07 4.24
CA ILE A 24 6.53 20.65 3.22
C ILE A 24 7.24 20.11 1.98
N ILE A 25 8.30 20.80 1.54
CA ILE A 25 9.10 20.43 0.38
C ILE A 25 9.79 19.08 0.60
N TYR A 26 10.47 18.91 1.74
CA TYR A 26 11.15 17.65 2.06
C TYR A 26 10.16 16.50 2.20
N THR A 27 9.01 16.70 2.84
CA THR A 27 7.99 15.67 2.97
C THR A 27 7.43 15.25 1.61
N SER A 28 7.20 16.21 0.71
CA SER A 28 6.77 15.95 -0.66
C SER A 28 7.81 15.18 -1.47
N LEU A 29 9.08 15.57 -1.37
CA LEU A 29 10.20 14.88 -2.03
C LEU A 29 10.37 13.46 -1.49
N ALA A 30 10.28 13.28 -0.16
CA ALA A 30 10.34 11.97 0.49
C ALA A 30 9.22 11.05 0.00
N PHE A 31 7.98 11.54 -0.08
CA PHE A 31 6.87 10.76 -0.63
C PHE A 31 7.09 10.37 -2.09
N ALA A 32 7.59 11.29 -2.92
CA ALA A 32 7.88 11.02 -4.32
C ALA A 32 8.96 9.92 -4.48
N ARG A 33 10.02 9.96 -3.67
CA ARG A 33 11.05 8.91 -3.64
C ARG A 33 10.50 7.57 -3.15
N TRP A 34 9.72 7.60 -2.07
CA TRP A 34 9.08 6.40 -1.51
C TRP A 34 8.17 5.70 -2.53
N ALA A 35 7.37 6.48 -3.27
CA ALA A 35 6.49 5.97 -4.30
C ALA A 35 7.23 5.26 -5.46
N ASN A 36 8.51 5.63 -5.67
CA ASN A 36 9.42 5.02 -6.64
C ASN A 36 10.31 3.92 -6.03
N CYS A 37 10.05 3.52 -4.78
CA CYS A 37 10.81 2.52 -4.04
C CYS A 37 12.27 2.93 -3.72
N GLU A 38 12.58 4.22 -3.72
CA GLU A 38 13.88 4.79 -3.33
C GLU A 38 13.92 4.98 -1.80
N PHE A 39 13.83 3.88 -1.05
CA PHE A 39 13.56 3.94 0.40
C PHE A 39 14.73 4.51 1.22
N ALA A 40 15.97 4.22 0.85
CA ALA A 40 17.15 4.75 1.54
C ALA A 40 17.28 6.27 1.33
N GLU A 41 17.08 6.73 0.09
CA GLU A 41 17.07 8.14 -0.26
C GLU A 41 15.89 8.88 0.38
N THR A 42 14.74 8.21 0.52
CA THR A 42 13.58 8.72 1.28
C THR A 42 13.96 9.01 2.73
N ILE A 43 14.64 8.08 3.40
CA ILE A 43 15.09 8.26 4.79
C ILE A 43 16.04 9.45 4.89
N ALA A 44 17.01 9.57 3.97
CA ALA A 44 17.96 10.68 3.96
C ALA A 44 17.26 12.05 3.82
N VAL A 45 16.21 12.15 2.99
CA VAL A 45 15.42 13.38 2.86
C VAL A 45 14.64 13.68 4.15
N ILE A 46 14.05 12.65 4.77
CA ILE A 46 13.31 12.80 6.03
C ILE A 46 14.24 13.24 7.16
N GLU A 47 15.47 12.72 7.24
CA GLU A 47 16.43 13.16 8.26
C GLU A 47 16.76 14.65 8.15
N ARG A 48 16.85 15.19 6.93
CA ARG A 48 16.98 16.65 6.71
C ARG A 48 15.74 17.41 7.17
N SER A 49 14.54 16.89 6.90
CA SER A 49 13.29 17.47 7.41
C SER A 49 13.24 17.47 8.94
N LEU A 50 13.64 16.37 9.58
CA LEU A 50 13.62 16.22 11.02
C LEU A 50 14.65 17.12 11.73
N ALA A 51 15.74 17.47 11.06
CA ALA A 51 16.75 18.41 11.55
C ALA A 51 16.28 19.89 11.57
N LEU A 52 15.15 20.21 10.92
CA LEU A 52 14.56 21.55 10.98
C LEU A 52 14.01 21.83 12.39
N GLU A 53 14.39 22.97 12.95
CA GLU A 53 13.88 23.48 14.23
C GLU A 53 12.48 24.06 14.04
N LEU A 54 11.46 23.33 14.49
CA LEU A 54 10.05 23.72 14.40
C LEU A 54 9.34 23.45 15.72
N GLU A 55 8.69 24.47 16.27
CA GLU A 55 7.79 24.35 17.42
C GLU A 55 6.49 25.14 17.17
N PRO A 56 5.30 24.52 17.31
CA PRO A 56 5.02 23.11 17.67
C PRO A 56 5.19 22.12 16.49
N PRO A 57 5.16 20.79 16.73
CA PRO A 57 5.20 19.79 15.67
C PRO A 57 4.08 19.97 14.65
N SER A 58 4.42 19.98 13.36
CA SER A 58 3.50 20.18 12.25
C SER A 58 2.81 18.89 11.79
N VAL A 59 1.85 19.03 10.88
CA VAL A 59 1.26 17.91 10.14
C VAL A 59 2.34 17.16 9.33
N ASP A 60 3.19 17.92 8.62
CA ASP A 60 4.28 17.37 7.82
C ASP A 60 5.28 16.57 8.66
N ARG A 61 5.53 16.99 9.92
CA ARG A 61 6.35 16.23 10.86
C ARG A 61 5.78 14.85 11.16
N ALA A 62 4.46 14.76 11.39
CA ALA A 62 3.80 13.47 11.60
C ALA A 62 3.87 12.60 10.34
N VAL A 63 3.66 13.19 9.16
CA VAL A 63 3.78 12.48 7.87
C VAL A 63 5.21 12.00 7.62
N ALA A 64 6.23 12.80 7.93
CA ALA A 64 7.64 12.44 7.79
C ALA A 64 7.98 11.20 8.64
N PHE A 65 7.52 11.14 9.89
CA PHE A 65 7.66 9.93 10.71
C PHE A 65 6.94 8.72 10.10
N ALA A 66 5.74 8.91 9.54
CA ALA A 66 4.99 7.81 8.94
C ALA A 66 5.69 7.25 7.68
N ILE A 67 6.18 8.13 6.79
CA ILE A 67 6.93 7.73 5.59
C ILE A 67 8.25 7.05 5.99
N ARG A 68 8.98 7.58 7.00
CA ARG A 68 10.19 6.93 7.51
C ARG A 68 9.87 5.53 8.00
N GLY A 69 8.80 5.38 8.78
CA GLY A 69 8.39 4.08 9.28
C GLY A 69 8.11 3.05 8.19
N LEU A 70 7.43 3.46 7.10
CA LEU A 70 7.25 2.60 5.92
C LEU A 70 8.58 2.24 5.26
N SER A 71 9.47 3.21 5.04
CA SER A 71 10.77 2.98 4.39
C SER A 71 11.66 2.00 5.17
N GLU A 72 11.73 2.15 6.50
CA GLU A 72 12.51 1.25 7.37
C GLU A 72 11.97 -0.18 7.30
N ILE A 73 10.63 -0.37 7.34
CA ILE A 73 10.02 -1.69 7.15
C ILE A 73 10.35 -2.25 5.76
N CYS A 74 10.29 -1.43 4.71
CA CYS A 74 10.63 -1.87 3.36
C CYS A 74 12.10 -2.32 3.24
N LEU A 75 13.01 -1.70 3.98
CA LEU A 75 14.43 -2.06 4.05
C LEU A 75 14.73 -3.25 4.98
N GLY A 76 13.74 -3.70 5.77
CA GLY A 76 13.84 -4.87 6.64
C GLY A 76 13.93 -4.55 8.13
N ASP A 77 14.02 -3.28 8.51
CA ASP A 77 14.12 -2.82 9.90
C ASP A 77 12.75 -2.63 10.55
N HIS A 78 11.98 -3.74 10.61
CA HIS A 78 10.57 -3.72 11.00
C HIS A 78 10.33 -3.08 12.38
N ALA A 79 11.14 -3.39 13.40
CA ALA A 79 10.95 -2.85 14.75
C ALA A 79 11.13 -1.31 14.80
N ILE A 80 12.11 -0.78 14.07
CA ILE A 80 12.37 0.66 13.98
C ILE A 80 11.22 1.34 13.23
N GLY A 81 10.81 0.76 12.10
CA GLY A 81 9.74 1.37 11.31
C GLY A 81 8.40 1.44 12.04
N ILE A 82 8.04 0.39 12.79
CA ILE A 82 6.84 0.38 13.66
C ILE A 82 6.93 1.45 14.74
N SER A 83 8.11 1.67 15.32
CA SER A 83 8.33 2.73 16.31
C SER A 83 8.03 4.12 15.70
N HIS A 84 8.53 4.40 14.49
CA HIS A 84 8.27 5.68 13.82
C HIS A 84 6.80 5.89 13.46
N LEU A 85 6.09 4.85 13.01
CA LEU A 85 4.64 4.95 12.75
C LEU A 85 3.83 5.22 14.03
N ARG A 86 4.25 4.66 15.16
CA ARG A 86 3.64 4.98 16.46
C ARG A 86 3.88 6.45 16.83
N THR A 87 5.10 6.95 16.68
CA THR A 87 5.40 8.38 16.87
C THR A 87 4.53 9.27 15.98
N ALA A 88 4.38 8.93 14.70
CA ALA A 88 3.48 9.66 13.79
C ALA A 88 2.03 9.65 14.29
N THR A 89 1.55 8.49 14.73
CA THR A 89 0.18 8.31 15.24
C THR A 89 -0.04 9.14 16.51
N ASP A 90 0.92 9.13 17.43
CA ASP A 90 0.87 9.90 18.67
C ASP A 90 0.85 11.41 18.42
N LEU A 91 1.67 11.91 17.49
CA LEU A 91 1.63 13.31 17.06
C LEU A 91 0.25 13.68 16.51
N ALA A 92 -0.34 12.81 15.69
CA ALA A 92 -1.61 13.07 15.04
C ALA A 92 -2.83 12.96 15.97
N ARG A 93 -2.70 12.33 17.15
CA ARG A 93 -3.82 12.21 18.11
C ARG A 93 -4.35 13.57 18.59
N ALA A 94 -3.46 14.56 18.71
CA ALA A 94 -3.80 15.92 19.10
C ALA A 94 -4.26 16.81 17.92
N MET A 95 -4.19 16.30 16.70
CA MET A 95 -4.51 17.05 15.47
C MET A 95 -5.97 16.84 15.05
N PRO A 96 -6.49 17.65 14.09
CA PRO A 96 -7.84 17.46 13.56
C PRO A 96 -8.10 16.04 13.04
N PRO A 97 -9.34 15.52 13.07
CA PRO A 97 -9.65 14.14 12.69
C PRO A 97 -9.17 13.71 11.30
N VAL A 98 -9.13 14.65 10.35
CA VAL A 98 -8.60 14.43 9.00
C VAL A 98 -7.14 14.01 9.02
N ILE A 99 -6.30 14.68 9.82
CA ILE A 99 -4.86 14.39 9.90
C ILE A 99 -4.63 13.03 10.56
N PHE A 100 -5.37 12.75 11.62
CA PHE A 100 -5.31 11.43 12.26
C PHE A 100 -5.66 10.30 11.29
N SER A 101 -6.71 10.47 10.49
CA SER A 101 -7.11 9.50 9.46
C SER A 101 -6.06 9.38 8.35
N ALA A 102 -5.40 10.49 7.99
CA ALA A 102 -4.29 10.52 7.04
C ALA A 102 -3.08 9.73 7.53
N ILE A 103 -2.73 9.83 8.83
CA ILE A 103 -1.64 9.04 9.41
C ILE A 103 -2.01 7.57 9.53
N LEU A 104 -3.26 7.26 9.89
CA LEU A 104 -3.72 5.87 9.94
C LEU A 104 -3.66 5.16 8.58
N LEU A 105 -3.75 5.89 7.47
CA LEU A 105 -3.60 5.33 6.13
C LEU A 105 -2.26 4.63 5.92
N TYR A 106 -1.18 5.07 6.58
CA TYR A 106 0.13 4.41 6.47
C TYR A 106 0.12 3.00 7.09
N TRP A 107 -0.64 2.80 8.17
CA TRP A 107 -0.91 1.46 8.70
C TRP A 107 -1.75 0.62 7.73
N GLY A 108 -2.74 1.23 7.09
CA GLY A 108 -3.53 0.59 6.03
C GLY A 108 -2.67 0.14 4.85
N ILE A 109 -1.67 0.94 4.45
CA ILE A 109 -0.70 0.55 3.41
C ILE A 109 0.07 -0.71 3.84
N LEU A 110 0.64 -0.75 5.04
CA LEU A 110 1.38 -1.94 5.49
C LEU A 110 0.51 -3.19 5.54
N ALA A 111 -0.72 -3.06 6.05
CA ALA A 111 -1.67 -4.16 6.10
C ALA A 111 -2.05 -4.65 4.71
N GLY A 112 -2.41 -3.74 3.81
CA GLY A 112 -2.76 -4.07 2.42
C GLY A 112 -1.59 -4.65 1.62
N MET A 113 -0.37 -4.27 1.96
CA MET A 113 0.86 -4.85 1.40
C MET A 113 1.22 -6.21 2.02
N GLY A 114 0.61 -6.58 3.15
CA GLY A 114 0.92 -7.79 3.90
C GLY A 114 2.24 -7.72 4.68
N LEU A 115 2.74 -6.51 4.95
CA LEU A 115 4.00 -6.25 5.65
C LEU A 115 3.82 -6.14 7.16
N HIS A 116 2.61 -5.80 7.62
CA HIS A 116 2.27 -5.74 9.03
C HIS A 116 0.77 -5.93 9.26
N VAL A 117 0.39 -6.74 10.24
CA VAL A 117 -1.02 -6.86 10.68
C VAL A 117 -1.15 -6.05 11.97
N ALA A 118 -1.90 -4.94 11.90
CA ALA A 118 -2.17 -4.06 13.04
C ALA A 118 -3.61 -4.27 13.54
N ASP A 119 -3.89 -5.47 14.03
CA ASP A 119 -5.20 -5.82 14.61
C ASP A 119 -5.52 -4.99 15.86
N ASP A 120 -4.49 -4.63 16.63
CA ASP A 120 -4.55 -3.70 17.76
C ASP A 120 -5.06 -2.30 17.40
N LEU A 121 -4.98 -1.90 16.12
CA LEU A 121 -5.45 -0.61 15.64
C LEU A 121 -6.90 -0.59 15.16
N VAL A 122 -7.61 -1.73 15.09
CA VAL A 122 -8.99 -1.79 14.57
C VAL A 122 -9.94 -0.87 15.34
N ASP A 123 -9.89 -0.92 16.68
CA ASP A 123 -10.73 -0.06 17.51
C ASP A 123 -10.38 1.43 17.36
N GLU A 124 -9.10 1.74 17.19
CA GLU A 124 -8.64 3.11 16.96
C GLU A 124 -9.07 3.61 15.57
N ALA A 125 -8.99 2.79 14.54
CA ALA A 125 -9.47 3.10 13.19
C ALA A 125 -10.99 3.27 13.13
N ARG A 126 -11.75 2.47 13.88
CA ARG A 126 -13.21 2.63 14.02
C ARG A 126 -13.57 3.96 14.68
N ARG A 127 -12.86 4.34 15.75
CA ARG A 127 -13.02 5.66 16.37
C ARG A 127 -12.64 6.79 15.41
N ALA A 128 -11.57 6.63 14.65
CA ALA A 128 -11.14 7.61 13.65
C ALA A 128 -12.23 7.84 12.59
N LEU A 129 -12.83 6.76 12.07
CA LEU A 129 -13.92 6.81 11.11
C LEU A 129 -15.12 7.60 11.67
N GLY A 130 -15.57 7.27 12.88
CA GLY A 130 -16.70 7.99 13.50
C GLY A 130 -16.44 9.49 13.69
N ARG A 131 -15.20 9.87 14.05
CA ARG A 131 -14.81 11.29 14.14
C ARG A 131 -14.75 11.96 12.77
N ALA A 132 -14.22 11.28 11.75
CA ALA A 132 -14.12 11.81 10.40
C ALA A 132 -15.52 12.04 9.79
N GLU A 133 -16.44 11.09 9.97
CA GLU A 133 -17.83 11.22 9.54
C GLU A 133 -18.55 12.36 10.25
N SER A 134 -18.34 12.50 11.56
CA SER A 134 -18.93 13.60 12.35
C SER A 134 -18.37 14.97 11.95
N PHE A 135 -17.10 15.04 11.56
CA PHE A 135 -16.46 16.27 11.10
C PHE A 135 -16.87 16.64 9.66
N GLY A 136 -17.24 15.65 8.84
CA GLY A 136 -17.73 15.85 7.47
C GLY A 136 -16.64 16.11 6.43
N ASP A 137 -15.36 15.91 6.77
CA ASP A 137 -14.27 16.02 5.80
C ASP A 137 -14.17 14.76 4.95
N ARG A 138 -14.29 14.94 3.63
CA ARG A 138 -14.33 13.83 2.67
C ARG A 138 -13.01 13.07 2.62
N PHE A 139 -11.88 13.77 2.70
CA PHE A 139 -10.56 13.12 2.67
C PHE A 139 -10.42 12.20 3.89
N GLY A 140 -10.70 12.72 5.09
CA GLY A 140 -10.64 11.97 6.34
C GLY A 140 -11.57 10.76 6.34
N VAL A 141 -12.81 10.93 5.85
CA VAL A 141 -13.78 9.83 5.77
C VAL A 141 -13.28 8.73 4.83
N ILE A 142 -12.85 9.08 3.62
CA ILE A 142 -12.32 8.10 2.66
C ILE A 142 -11.10 7.38 3.23
N ALA A 143 -10.15 8.13 3.82
CA ALA A 143 -8.96 7.59 4.45
C ALA A 143 -9.31 6.58 5.56
N ALA A 144 -10.25 6.94 6.45
CA ALA A 144 -10.65 6.10 7.56
C ALA A 144 -11.42 4.85 7.10
N GLN A 145 -12.30 4.97 6.10
CA GLN A 145 -13.02 3.84 5.51
C GLN A 145 -12.05 2.83 4.88
N TRP A 146 -11.12 3.32 4.06
CA TRP A 146 -10.07 2.52 3.46
C TRP A 146 -9.25 1.77 4.52
N THR A 147 -8.77 2.49 5.54
CA THR A 147 -7.85 1.92 6.52
C THR A 147 -8.56 0.86 7.34
N LEU A 148 -9.74 1.18 7.87
CA LEU A 148 -10.52 0.23 8.65
C LEU A 148 -10.91 -0.98 7.81
N GLY A 149 -11.40 -0.77 6.59
CA GLY A 149 -11.73 -1.86 5.67
C GLY A 149 -10.54 -2.79 5.43
N THR A 150 -9.36 -2.22 5.17
CA THR A 150 -8.12 -2.98 5.00
C THR A 150 -7.74 -3.76 6.25
N LEU A 151 -7.73 -3.13 7.43
CA LEU A 151 -7.39 -3.81 8.69
C LEU A 151 -8.34 -4.97 8.99
N LEU A 152 -9.64 -4.79 8.76
CA LEU A 152 -10.64 -5.84 8.95
C LEU A 152 -10.48 -7.01 7.97
N MET A 153 -9.98 -6.78 6.75
CA MET A 153 -9.66 -7.87 5.81
C MET A 153 -8.54 -8.78 6.33
N HIS A 154 -7.62 -8.24 7.13
CA HIS A 154 -6.44 -8.95 7.64
C HIS A 154 -6.59 -9.43 9.09
N THR A 155 -7.64 -8.99 9.79
CA THR A 155 -7.92 -9.39 11.18
C THR A 155 -8.74 -10.68 11.21
N PRO A 156 -8.37 -11.69 12.02
CA PRO A 156 -9.19 -12.89 12.20
C PRO A 156 -10.58 -12.54 12.77
N GLY A 157 -11.65 -13.03 12.13
CA GLY A 157 -13.02 -12.83 12.61
C GLY A 157 -14.05 -12.77 11.50
N ASP A 158 -15.32 -12.57 11.88
CA ASP A 158 -16.45 -12.42 10.97
C ASP A 158 -16.68 -10.94 10.61
N HIS A 159 -15.63 -10.28 10.12
CA HIS A 159 -15.65 -8.86 9.75
C HIS A 159 -15.64 -8.63 8.24
N ARG A 160 -15.58 -9.71 7.44
CA ARG A 160 -15.36 -9.61 5.99
C ARG A 160 -16.44 -8.80 5.27
N GLY A 161 -17.72 -8.96 5.66
CA GLY A 161 -18.81 -8.18 5.08
C GLY A 161 -18.68 -6.68 5.34
N GLU A 162 -18.37 -6.30 6.58
CA GLU A 162 -18.10 -4.91 6.99
C GLU A 162 -16.89 -4.34 6.22
N ALA A 163 -15.81 -5.12 6.14
CA ALA A 163 -14.59 -4.73 5.45
C ALA A 163 -14.84 -4.41 3.95
N VAL A 164 -15.54 -5.31 3.25
CA VAL A 164 -15.85 -5.14 1.82
C VAL A 164 -16.73 -3.92 1.57
N GLU A 165 -17.72 -3.68 2.43
CA GLU A 165 -18.59 -2.50 2.34
C GLU A 165 -17.81 -1.20 2.53
N LEU A 166 -16.91 -1.15 3.52
CA LEU A 166 -16.03 0.01 3.74
C LEU A 166 -15.11 0.27 2.56
N LEU A 167 -14.48 -0.76 2.01
CA LEU A 167 -13.59 -0.65 0.85
C LEU A 167 -14.33 -0.15 -0.40
N ARG A 168 -15.57 -0.60 -0.65
CA ARG A 168 -16.41 -0.11 -1.76
C ARG A 168 -16.78 1.36 -1.59
N ARG A 169 -17.12 1.80 -0.38
CA ARG A 169 -17.39 3.22 -0.09
C ARG A 169 -16.16 4.08 -0.31
N ALA A 170 -15.00 3.62 0.17
CA ALA A 170 -13.74 4.30 -0.06
C ALA A 170 -13.44 4.40 -1.56
N GLU A 171 -13.60 3.32 -2.33
CA GLU A 171 -13.42 3.32 -3.78
C GLU A 171 -14.33 4.35 -4.49
N ALA A 172 -15.61 4.34 -4.14
CA ALA A 172 -16.58 5.26 -4.72
C ALA A 172 -16.23 6.72 -4.37
N GLY A 173 -15.81 7.00 -3.14
CA GLY A 173 -15.36 8.33 -2.72
C GLY A 173 -14.09 8.78 -3.45
N ILE A 174 -13.11 7.90 -3.60
CA ILE A 174 -11.88 8.14 -4.37
C ILE A 174 -12.21 8.50 -5.81
N ALA A 175 -13.09 7.73 -6.46
CA ALA A 175 -13.51 7.98 -7.84
C ALA A 175 -14.26 9.30 -7.98
N ALA A 176 -15.19 9.60 -7.07
CA ALA A 176 -16.01 10.81 -7.11
C ALA A 176 -15.19 12.09 -6.89
N HIS A 177 -14.15 12.03 -6.07
CA HIS A 177 -13.41 13.23 -5.65
C HIS A 177 -11.98 13.31 -6.19
N ARG A 178 -11.51 12.28 -6.88
CA ARG A 178 -10.13 12.18 -7.41
C ARG A 178 -9.05 12.32 -6.33
N LEU A 179 -9.36 11.94 -5.10
CA LEU A 179 -8.44 11.95 -3.96
C LEU A 179 -7.83 10.57 -3.75
N GLN A 180 -6.60 10.49 -3.24
CA GLN A 180 -5.96 9.24 -2.79
C GLN A 180 -5.96 8.12 -3.84
N GLN A 181 -5.72 8.46 -5.12
CA GLN A 181 -5.73 7.49 -6.23
C GLN A 181 -4.74 6.32 -6.03
N PHE A 182 -3.67 6.53 -5.27
CA PHE A 182 -2.71 5.49 -4.92
C PHE A 182 -3.35 4.31 -4.16
N ALA A 183 -4.43 4.56 -3.42
CA ALA A 183 -5.12 3.54 -2.64
C ALA A 183 -5.89 2.55 -3.52
N VAL A 184 -6.31 2.97 -4.72
CA VAL A 184 -7.15 2.15 -5.63
C VAL A 184 -6.51 0.79 -5.93
N ALA A 185 -5.19 0.74 -6.08
CA ALA A 185 -4.47 -0.49 -6.37
C ALA A 185 -4.70 -1.58 -5.31
N ILE A 186 -4.65 -1.21 -4.03
CA ILE A 186 -4.81 -2.17 -2.92
C ILE A 186 -6.30 -2.49 -2.70
N ILE A 187 -7.19 -1.47 -2.72
CA ILE A 187 -8.65 -1.67 -2.57
C ILE A 187 -9.13 -2.68 -3.59
N ARG A 188 -8.83 -2.41 -4.86
CA ARG A 188 -9.35 -3.24 -5.94
C ARG A 188 -8.73 -4.61 -5.95
N SER A 189 -7.50 -4.76 -5.45
CA SER A 189 -6.91 -6.08 -5.26
C SER A 189 -7.71 -6.91 -4.26
N GLN A 190 -8.02 -6.34 -3.09
CA GLN A 190 -8.81 -7.00 -2.06
C GLN A 190 -10.25 -7.26 -2.51
N LEU A 191 -10.88 -6.29 -3.17
CA LEU A 191 -12.22 -6.45 -3.72
C LEU A 191 -12.25 -7.53 -4.80
N ALA A 192 -11.31 -7.54 -5.75
CA ALA A 192 -11.26 -8.55 -6.82
C ALA A 192 -11.16 -9.99 -6.27
N LEU A 193 -10.37 -10.21 -5.21
CA LEU A 193 -10.32 -11.52 -4.54
C LEU A 193 -11.68 -11.91 -3.94
N GLU A 194 -12.40 -10.96 -3.36
CA GLU A 194 -13.76 -11.18 -2.84
C GLU A 194 -14.79 -11.43 -3.96
N GLU A 195 -14.65 -10.74 -5.09
CA GLU A 195 -15.50 -10.95 -6.27
C GLU A 195 -15.30 -12.35 -6.86
N ALA A 196 -14.05 -12.79 -6.99
CA ALA A 196 -13.73 -14.15 -7.39
C ALA A 196 -14.31 -15.19 -6.42
N ARG A 197 -14.23 -14.94 -5.11
CA ARG A 197 -14.82 -15.81 -4.07
C ARG A 197 -16.34 -15.95 -4.21
N THR A 198 -17.01 -14.91 -4.69
CA THR A 198 -18.47 -14.86 -4.88
C THR A 198 -18.92 -15.26 -6.28
N GLY A 199 -18.00 -15.78 -7.11
CA GLY A 199 -18.30 -16.36 -8.41
C GLY A 199 -18.02 -15.45 -9.61
N ARG A 200 -17.56 -14.21 -9.40
CA ARG A 200 -17.22 -13.24 -10.46
C ARG A 200 -15.71 -13.22 -10.74
N ARG A 201 -15.15 -14.41 -10.99
CA ARG A 201 -13.69 -14.61 -11.08
C ARG A 201 -13.09 -13.99 -12.35
N ASP A 202 -13.75 -14.12 -13.49
CA ASP A 202 -13.19 -13.60 -14.75
C ASP A 202 -13.21 -12.07 -14.78
N GLU A 203 -14.28 -11.44 -14.27
CA GLU A 203 -14.33 -9.98 -14.12
C GLU A 203 -13.24 -9.45 -13.17
N ALA A 204 -12.99 -10.18 -12.08
CA ALA A 204 -11.93 -9.86 -11.13
C ALA A 204 -10.54 -9.93 -11.80
N ILE A 205 -10.27 -10.97 -12.59
CA ILE A 205 -9.01 -11.13 -13.35
C ILE A 205 -8.82 -9.97 -14.33
N ASP A 206 -9.86 -9.61 -15.10
CA ASP A 206 -9.78 -8.53 -16.08
C ASP A 206 -9.56 -7.16 -15.41
N GLY A 207 -10.19 -6.91 -14.28
CA GLY A 207 -9.96 -5.72 -13.46
C GLY A 207 -8.50 -5.63 -12.97
N LEU A 208 -7.97 -6.74 -12.45
CA LEU A 208 -6.58 -6.83 -11.98
C LEU A 208 -5.56 -6.66 -13.11
N ARG A 209 -5.80 -7.22 -14.30
CA ARG A 209 -4.98 -6.97 -15.51
C ARG A 209 -4.94 -5.49 -15.87
N GLY A 210 -6.06 -4.79 -15.72
CA GLY A 210 -6.12 -3.33 -15.89
C GLY A 210 -5.19 -2.59 -14.93
N LEU A 211 -5.20 -2.97 -13.65
CA LEU A 211 -4.34 -2.36 -12.63
C LEU A 211 -2.86 -2.70 -12.82
N VAL A 212 -2.54 -3.96 -13.14
CA VAL A 212 -1.18 -4.37 -13.46
C VAL A 212 -0.63 -3.51 -14.59
N ARG A 213 -1.36 -3.38 -15.71
CA ARG A 213 -0.96 -2.51 -16.84
C ARG A 213 -0.77 -1.05 -16.44
N LEU A 214 -1.66 -0.49 -15.62
CA LEU A 214 -1.54 0.87 -15.12
C LEU A 214 -0.21 1.08 -14.37
N HIS A 215 0.15 0.18 -13.46
CA HIS A 215 1.40 0.28 -12.69
C HIS A 215 2.67 -0.09 -13.47
N VAL A 216 2.53 -0.79 -14.60
CA VAL A 216 3.66 -0.97 -15.52
C VAL A 216 4.08 0.37 -16.14
N HIS A 217 3.12 1.22 -16.51
CA HIS A 217 3.39 2.38 -17.37
C HIS A 217 3.21 3.74 -16.69
N ASP A 218 2.12 3.93 -15.96
CA ASP A 218 1.59 5.26 -15.67
C ASP A 218 1.42 5.55 -14.17
N ALA A 219 1.72 4.58 -13.30
CA ALA A 219 1.52 4.70 -11.86
C ALA A 219 2.75 4.24 -11.04
N PRO A 220 2.89 4.72 -9.79
CA PRO A 220 4.02 4.37 -8.93
C PRO A 220 4.19 2.87 -8.73
N PHE A 221 5.44 2.40 -8.83
CA PHE A 221 5.76 0.97 -8.79
C PHE A 221 5.56 0.35 -7.40
N VAL A 222 5.63 1.14 -6.33
CA VAL A 222 5.44 0.64 -4.94
C VAL A 222 4.11 -0.07 -4.75
N HIS A 223 3.07 0.30 -5.50
CA HIS A 223 1.74 -0.30 -5.42
C HIS A 223 1.50 -1.45 -6.40
N PHE A 224 2.49 -1.81 -7.23
CA PHE A 224 2.38 -2.90 -8.21
C PHE A 224 2.17 -4.27 -7.56
N GLY A 225 2.72 -4.47 -6.35
CA GLY A 225 2.66 -5.71 -5.57
C GLY A 225 1.28 -6.29 -5.40
N CYS A 226 0.37 -5.50 -4.85
CA CYS A 226 -0.98 -5.94 -4.50
C CYS A 226 -1.77 -6.49 -5.71
N PRO A 227 -1.91 -5.75 -6.84
CA PRO A 227 -2.65 -6.26 -8.00
C PRO A 227 -1.93 -7.39 -8.70
N ALA A 228 -0.59 -7.37 -8.79
CA ALA A 228 0.18 -8.43 -9.42
C ALA A 228 0.03 -9.77 -8.68
N ALA A 229 0.19 -9.76 -7.35
CA ALA A 229 0.05 -10.95 -6.52
C ALA A 229 -1.38 -11.52 -6.57
N SER A 230 -2.40 -10.64 -6.50
CA SER A 230 -3.81 -11.05 -6.58
C SER A 230 -4.17 -11.62 -7.95
N LEU A 231 -3.66 -11.02 -9.03
CA LEU A 231 -3.85 -11.54 -10.38
C LEU A 231 -3.26 -12.94 -10.51
N CYS A 232 -2.00 -13.11 -10.09
CA CYS A 232 -1.33 -14.39 -10.18
C CYS A 232 -2.04 -15.47 -9.34
N GLU A 233 -2.55 -15.13 -8.16
CA GLU A 233 -3.35 -16.04 -7.34
C GLU A 233 -4.59 -16.53 -8.10
N LEU A 234 -5.37 -15.63 -8.69
CA LEU A 234 -6.58 -16.01 -9.44
C LEU A 234 -6.29 -16.79 -10.72
N LEU A 235 -5.21 -16.46 -11.44
CA LEU A 235 -4.77 -17.19 -12.64
C LEU A 235 -4.34 -18.62 -12.29
N LEU A 236 -3.55 -18.80 -11.21
CA LEU A 236 -3.10 -20.12 -10.77
C LEU A 236 -4.23 -20.98 -10.21
N GLU A 237 -5.27 -20.36 -9.64
CA GLU A 237 -6.50 -21.05 -9.27
C GLU A 237 -7.35 -21.45 -10.48
N ARG A 238 -7.52 -20.57 -11.46
CA ARG A 238 -8.36 -20.80 -12.64
C ARG A 238 -7.74 -21.85 -13.58
N ARG A 239 -6.43 -21.77 -13.81
CA ARG A 239 -5.66 -22.64 -14.72
C ARG A 239 -6.22 -22.72 -16.14
N GLY A 240 -6.67 -21.58 -16.67
CA GLY A 240 -7.04 -21.45 -18.08
C GLY A 240 -5.82 -21.54 -19.02
N PRO A 241 -6.07 -21.69 -20.33
CA PRO A 241 -5.00 -21.60 -21.33
C PRO A 241 -4.29 -20.25 -21.24
N GLY A 242 -2.96 -20.27 -21.05
CA GLY A 242 -2.13 -19.07 -20.95
C GLY A 242 -1.96 -18.50 -19.54
N ASP A 243 -2.71 -18.97 -18.54
CA ASP A 243 -2.66 -18.41 -17.17
C ASP A 243 -1.26 -18.55 -16.54
N VAL A 244 -0.59 -19.69 -16.73
CA VAL A 244 0.77 -19.92 -16.21
C VAL A 244 1.78 -19.00 -16.90
N GLN A 245 1.67 -18.85 -18.22
CA GLN A 245 2.55 -17.96 -18.98
C GLN A 245 2.38 -16.50 -18.53
N GLU A 246 1.14 -16.04 -18.30
CA GLU A 246 0.89 -14.69 -17.82
C GLU A 246 1.51 -14.46 -16.42
N VAL A 247 1.47 -15.46 -15.53
CA VAL A 247 2.13 -15.39 -14.22
C VAL A 247 3.66 -15.26 -14.38
N GLU A 248 4.26 -16.04 -15.29
CA GLU A 248 5.70 -15.95 -15.59
C GLU A 248 6.10 -14.58 -16.16
N GLU A 249 5.26 -13.99 -17.02
CA GLU A 249 5.46 -12.66 -17.57
C GLU A 249 5.43 -11.58 -16.47
N VAL A 250 4.47 -11.68 -15.54
CA VAL A 250 4.37 -10.78 -14.39
C VAL A 250 5.60 -10.91 -13.48
N LEU A 251 6.05 -12.14 -13.18
CA LEU A 251 7.26 -12.38 -12.39
C LEU A 251 8.53 -11.88 -13.09
N SER A 252 8.66 -12.10 -14.40
CA SER A 252 9.79 -11.59 -15.18
C SER A 252 9.84 -10.07 -15.15
N LEU A 253 8.70 -9.40 -15.30
CA LEU A 253 8.61 -7.96 -15.15
C LEU A 253 8.99 -7.51 -13.74
N TRP A 254 8.52 -8.21 -12.70
CA TRP A 254 8.85 -7.92 -11.31
C TRP A 254 10.36 -7.91 -11.10
N TRP A 255 11.05 -9.00 -11.46
CA TRP A 255 12.48 -9.13 -11.24
C TRP A 255 13.33 -8.11 -12.00
N ARG A 256 12.88 -7.68 -13.18
CA ARG A 256 13.56 -6.60 -13.93
C ARG A 256 13.44 -5.23 -13.27
N ARG A 257 12.39 -5.01 -12.47
CA ARG A 257 12.08 -3.69 -11.89
C ARG A 257 12.22 -3.64 -10.38
N SER A 258 12.41 -4.78 -9.71
CA SER A 258 12.49 -4.83 -8.26
C SER A 258 13.63 -3.94 -7.75
N PRO A 259 13.40 -3.15 -6.67
CA PRO A 259 14.46 -2.40 -6.01
C PRO A 259 15.41 -3.31 -5.20
N GLY A 260 15.17 -4.63 -5.16
CA GLY A 260 16.02 -5.59 -4.44
C GLY A 260 15.88 -5.54 -2.92
N THR A 261 14.75 -5.02 -2.43
CA THR A 261 14.42 -4.99 -1.00
C THR A 261 13.52 -6.15 -0.63
N ALA A 262 13.74 -6.75 0.55
CA ALA A 262 13.00 -7.91 1.02
C ALA A 262 11.47 -7.72 1.01
N ALA A 263 10.98 -6.53 1.36
CA ALA A 263 9.54 -6.24 1.36
C ALA A 263 8.91 -6.30 -0.05
N MET A 264 9.61 -5.76 -1.05
CA MET A 264 9.15 -5.80 -2.44
C MET A 264 9.30 -7.20 -3.03
N ASP A 265 10.35 -7.94 -2.67
CA ASP A 265 10.56 -9.31 -3.16
C ASP A 265 9.60 -10.34 -2.51
N ALA A 266 9.02 -10.01 -1.35
CA ALA A 266 8.07 -10.87 -0.65
C ALA A 266 6.87 -11.29 -1.52
N TRP A 267 6.37 -10.40 -2.38
CA TRP A 267 5.26 -10.75 -3.28
C TRP A 267 5.68 -11.72 -4.38
N ALA A 268 6.86 -11.53 -4.97
CA ALA A 268 7.38 -12.46 -5.96
C ALA A 268 7.61 -13.85 -5.34
N HIS A 269 8.15 -13.90 -4.12
CA HIS A 269 8.27 -15.15 -3.37
C HIS A 269 6.92 -15.79 -3.05
N ARG A 270 5.90 -15.00 -2.69
CA ARG A 270 4.53 -15.49 -2.50
C ARG A 270 3.96 -16.11 -3.78
N ILE A 271 4.15 -15.47 -4.93
CA ILE A 271 3.68 -15.97 -6.23
C ILE A 271 4.38 -17.28 -6.59
N LEU A 272 5.70 -17.37 -6.42
CA LEU A 272 6.46 -18.61 -6.65
C LEU A 272 5.97 -19.74 -5.73
N ALA A 273 5.68 -19.45 -4.46
CA ALA A 273 5.12 -20.42 -3.53
C ALA A 273 3.70 -20.87 -3.92
N LEU A 274 2.90 -19.99 -4.54
CA LEU A 274 1.59 -20.35 -5.10
C LEU A 274 1.75 -21.26 -6.33
N GLN A 275 2.69 -20.97 -7.23
CA GLN A 275 3.00 -21.79 -8.41
C GLN A 275 3.40 -23.21 -8.00
N ASN A 276 4.40 -23.35 -7.12
CA ASN A 276 4.87 -24.66 -6.66
C ASN A 276 3.74 -25.51 -6.02
N ARG A 277 2.85 -24.88 -5.26
CA ARG A 277 1.67 -25.56 -4.70
C ARG A 277 0.65 -25.95 -5.76
N SER A 278 0.53 -25.14 -6.81
CA SER A 278 -0.32 -25.42 -7.95
C SER A 278 0.19 -26.67 -8.70
N ASP A 279 1.48 -26.71 -9.01
CA ASP A 279 2.10 -27.80 -9.77
C ASP A 279 2.00 -29.13 -9.01
N ALA A 280 2.34 -29.13 -7.71
CA ALA A 280 2.21 -30.32 -6.87
C ALA A 280 0.78 -30.90 -6.86
N ARG A 281 -0.25 -30.05 -6.89
CA ARG A 281 -1.66 -30.49 -6.99
C ARG A 281 -2.01 -31.05 -8.36
N ALA A 282 -1.38 -30.57 -9.43
CA ALA A 282 -1.57 -31.11 -10.78
C ALA A 282 -1.01 -32.53 -10.88
N ASP A 283 0.20 -32.73 -10.40
CA ASP A 283 0.90 -34.02 -10.43
C ASP A 283 0.14 -35.09 -9.64
N SER A 284 -0.29 -34.76 -8.41
CA SER A 284 -1.11 -35.69 -7.60
C SER A 284 -2.42 -36.08 -8.28
N ARG A 285 -3.03 -35.19 -9.08
CA ARG A 285 -4.27 -35.50 -9.82
C ARG A 285 -3.98 -36.41 -11.01
N ALA A 286 -2.88 -36.18 -11.73
CA ALA A 286 -2.48 -37.00 -12.87
C ALA A 286 -2.18 -38.45 -12.44
N GLU A 287 -1.49 -38.63 -11.31
CA GLU A 287 -1.21 -39.95 -10.73
C GLU A 287 -2.49 -40.73 -10.37
N LEU A 288 -3.50 -40.05 -9.82
CA LEU A 288 -4.80 -40.66 -9.48
C LEU A 288 -5.60 -41.06 -10.74
N THR A 289 -5.47 -40.33 -11.84
CA THR A 289 -6.16 -40.64 -13.11
C THR A 289 -5.45 -41.68 -13.97
N GLY A 290 -4.14 -41.89 -13.77
CA GLY A 290 -3.35 -42.88 -14.51
C GLY A 290 -3.37 -44.31 -13.95
N GLN A 291 -4.07 -44.54 -12.83
CA GLN A 291 -4.22 -45.85 -12.18
C GLN A 291 -5.58 -46.55 -12.47
N GLY A 292 -6.39 -46.02 -13.40
CA GLY A 292 -7.68 -46.60 -13.83
C GLY A 292 -7.62 -47.13 -15.26
#